data_AF-A0A0N5CZW5-F1
#
_entry.id   AF-A0A0N5CZW5-F1
#
_cell.length_a   1.000
_cell.length_b   1.000
_cell.length_c   1.000
_cell.angle_alpha   90.00
_cell.angle_beta   90.00
_cell.angle_gamma   90.00
#
_symmetry.space_group_name_H-M   'P 1'
#
loop_
_entity.id
_entity.type
_entity.pdbx_description
1 polymer ?
#
loop_
_entity_poly.entity_id
_entity_poly.type
_entity_poly.pdbx_seq_one_letter_code
_entity_poly.pdbx_strand_id
1 'polypeptide(L)'
;MIVRLYFLAALISIGAVDPDSDQDICFKGARSCGSCLVLHHECAWCLDPDFMGSTRCMQQSKLKTKCDNSFIHAPKSQLAVAKNV
;
A
#
# COMPACT_ATOMS: atom_id res chain seq x y z
N MET A 1 -1.50 42.32 31.23
CA MET A 1 -2.56 41.50 30.60
C MET A 1 -2.05 40.80 29.31
N ILE A 2 -0.88 40.15 29.34
CA ILE A 2 -0.32 39.40 28.18
C ILE A 2 -0.13 37.91 28.51
N VAL A 3 -0.03 37.55 29.80
CA VAL A 3 0.16 36.17 30.26
C VAL A 3 -1.12 35.30 30.13
N ARG A 4 -2.30 35.93 30.10
CA ARG A 4 -3.60 35.25 29.91
C ARG A 4 -3.83 34.76 28.47
N LEU A 5 -3.07 35.25 27.49
CA LEU A 5 -3.21 34.85 26.09
C LEU A 5 -2.42 33.58 25.75
N TYR A 6 -1.35 33.28 26.51
CA TYR A 6 -0.56 32.07 26.31
C TYR A 6 -1.27 30.80 26.81
N PHE A 7 -2.12 30.92 27.84
CA PHE A 7 -2.87 29.78 28.39
C PHE A 7 -3.96 29.24 27.44
N LEU A 8 -4.36 30.01 26.42
CA LEU A 8 -5.36 29.57 25.43
C LEU A 8 -4.74 28.90 24.20
N ALA A 9 -3.41 28.90 24.06
CA ALA A 9 -2.70 28.30 22.93
C ALA A 9 -2.25 26.84 23.18
N ALA A 10 -2.67 26.23 24.30
CA ALA A 10 -2.24 24.89 24.72
C ALA A 10 -3.28 23.79 24.48
N LEU A 11 -4.24 24.00 23.58
CA LEU A 11 -5.02 22.90 22.98
C LEU A 11 -4.34 22.48 21.67
N ILE A 12 -3.08 22.05 21.80
CA ILE A 12 -2.37 21.37 20.73
C ILE A 12 -3.11 20.04 20.58
N SER A 13 -3.84 19.92 19.48
CA SER A 13 -4.54 18.71 19.08
C SER A 13 -3.51 17.56 19.05
N ILE A 14 -3.61 16.63 19.99
CA ILE A 14 -2.99 15.32 19.83
C ILE A 14 -3.87 14.59 18.81
N GLY A 15 -3.73 14.97 17.54
CA GLY A 15 -4.13 14.08 16.47
C GLY A 15 -3.27 12.83 16.63
N ALA A 16 -3.89 11.68 16.82
CA ALA A 16 -3.21 10.41 16.63
C ALA A 16 -2.66 10.41 15.20
N VAL A 17 -1.36 10.68 15.06
CA VAL A 17 -0.66 10.45 13.81
C VAL A 17 -0.40 8.95 13.77
N ASP A 18 -1.27 8.20 13.10
CA ASP A 18 -0.99 6.81 12.78
C ASP A 18 0.30 6.78 11.92
N PRO A 19 1.41 6.17 12.38
CA PRO A 19 2.68 6.19 11.67
C PRO A 19 2.72 5.26 10.43
N ASP A 20 1.57 4.79 9.91
CA ASP A 20 1.46 4.03 8.65
C ASP A 20 0.80 4.87 7.54
N SER A 21 1.04 6.18 7.51
CA SER A 21 0.75 7.00 6.33
C SER A 21 1.91 6.93 5.32
N ASP A 22 2.43 5.72 5.07
CA ASP A 22 3.07 5.47 3.79
C ASP A 22 1.93 5.48 2.77
N GLN A 23 1.84 6.55 1.99
CA GLN A 23 0.74 6.79 1.07
C GLN A 23 0.65 5.57 0.13
N ASP A 24 -0.31 4.66 0.38
CA ASP A 24 -0.32 3.32 -0.23
C ASP A 24 -0.46 3.45 -1.74
N ILE A 25 0.69 3.37 -2.43
CA ILE A 25 0.85 3.57 -3.87
C ILE A 25 -0.03 2.61 -4.70
N CYS A 26 -0.49 1.54 -4.07
CA CYS A 26 -1.31 0.49 -4.67
C CYS A 26 -2.82 0.71 -4.49
N PHE A 27 -3.25 1.59 -3.59
CA PHE A 27 -4.67 1.84 -3.32
C PHE A 27 -5.23 2.99 -4.17
N LYS A 28 -5.25 2.84 -5.50
CA LYS A 28 -5.91 3.80 -6.41
C LYS A 28 -7.27 3.33 -6.95
N GLY A 29 -8.02 2.57 -6.15
CA GLY A 29 -9.33 2.06 -6.56
C GLY A 29 -9.25 1.04 -7.71
N ALA A 30 -8.14 0.32 -7.83
CA ALA A 30 -7.97 -0.75 -8.81
C ALA A 30 -9.06 -1.82 -8.62
N ARG A 31 -9.85 -2.07 -9.67
CA ARG A 31 -10.95 -3.05 -9.67
C ARG A 31 -10.57 -4.39 -10.30
N SER A 32 -9.38 -4.47 -10.90
CA SER A 32 -8.88 -5.66 -11.57
C SER A 32 -7.38 -5.83 -11.32
N CYS A 33 -6.91 -7.08 -11.45
CA CYS A 33 -5.50 -7.43 -11.35
C CYS A 33 -4.63 -6.55 -12.27
N GLY A 34 -4.99 -6.43 -13.56
CA GLY A 34 -4.24 -5.59 -14.51
C GLY A 34 -4.18 -4.12 -14.09
N SER A 35 -5.31 -3.54 -13.64
CA SER A 35 -5.32 -2.15 -13.17
C SER A 35 -4.49 -1.92 -11.90
N CYS A 36 -4.29 -2.96 -11.08
CA CYS A 36 -3.45 -2.89 -9.87
C CYS A 36 -1.97 -2.87 -10.23
N LEU A 37 -1.54 -3.78 -11.11
CA LEU A 37 -0.13 -3.97 -11.44
C LEU A 37 0.47 -2.82 -12.27
N VAL A 38 -0.36 -2.06 -12.97
CA VAL A 38 0.07 -0.87 -13.72
C VAL A 38 0.38 0.31 -12.80
N LEU A 39 -0.14 0.33 -11.56
CA LEU A 39 0.07 1.44 -10.63
C LEU A 39 1.53 1.61 -10.24
N HIS A 40 2.16 0.51 -9.82
CA HIS A 40 3.54 0.48 -9.40
C HIS A 40 4.07 -0.96 -9.39
N HIS A 41 5.38 -1.12 -9.58
CA HIS A 41 6.05 -2.43 -9.63
C HIS A 41 6.06 -3.19 -8.30
N GLU A 42 5.81 -2.50 -7.19
CA GLU A 42 5.69 -3.12 -5.86
C GLU A 42 4.26 -3.56 -5.52
N CYS A 43 3.29 -3.22 -6.36
CA CYS A 43 1.91 -3.63 -6.15
C CYS A 43 1.70 -5.09 -6.53
N ALA A 44 0.90 -5.77 -5.73
CA ALA A 44 0.54 -7.16 -5.92
C ALA A 44 -0.97 -7.34 -5.80
N TRP A 45 -1.46 -8.43 -6.39
CA TRP A 45 -2.88 -8.79 -6.38
C TRP A 45 -3.11 -10.16 -5.76
N CYS A 46 -4.08 -10.27 -4.85
CA CYS A 46 -4.49 -11.57 -4.29
C CYS A 46 -5.54 -12.24 -5.18
N LEU A 47 -5.20 -13.40 -5.74
CA LEU A 47 -6.05 -14.22 -6.61
C LEU A 47 -6.96 -15.19 -5.86
N ASP A 48 -6.82 -15.30 -4.54
CA ASP A 48 -7.62 -16.21 -3.71
C ASP A 48 -9.12 -15.86 -3.82
N PRO A 49 -9.97 -16.75 -4.35
CA PRO A 49 -11.40 -16.47 -4.52
C PRO A 49 -12.09 -16.10 -3.18
N ASP A 50 -11.63 -16.67 -2.08
CA ASP A 50 -12.21 -16.53 -0.75
C ASP A 50 -11.61 -15.37 0.06
N PHE A 51 -10.73 -14.58 -0.56
CA PHE A 51 -10.10 -13.42 0.10
C PHE A 51 -11.13 -12.39 0.59
N MET A 52 -11.15 -12.16 1.90
CA MET A 52 -12.11 -11.28 2.58
C MET A 52 -11.59 -9.86 2.86
N GLY A 53 -10.46 -9.45 2.27
CA GLY A 53 -9.92 -8.10 2.46
C GLY A 53 -10.71 -7.02 1.70
N SER A 54 -10.66 -5.78 2.19
CA SER A 54 -11.31 -4.62 1.56
C SER A 54 -10.80 -4.30 0.15
N THR A 55 -9.55 -4.70 -0.14
CA THR A 55 -8.91 -4.57 -1.45
C THR A 55 -8.01 -5.76 -1.71
N ARG A 56 -8.04 -6.25 -2.94
CA ARG A 56 -7.10 -7.28 -3.43
C ARG A 56 -5.77 -6.68 -3.90
N CYS A 57 -5.70 -5.36 -4.08
CA CYS A 57 -4.51 -4.63 -4.50
C CYS A 57 -3.84 -3.96 -3.30
N MET A 58 -2.62 -4.36 -2.99
CA MET A 58 -1.78 -3.80 -1.93
C MET A 58 -0.30 -3.94 -2.31
N GLN A 59 0.59 -3.27 -1.59
CA GLN A 59 2.03 -3.52 -1.71
C GLN A 59 2.34 -4.99 -1.37
N GLN A 60 3.25 -5.62 -2.11
CA GLN A 60 3.54 -7.06 -1.99
C GLN A 60 3.92 -7.47 -0.57
N SER A 61 4.68 -6.65 0.15
CA SER A 61 5.07 -6.87 1.56
C SER A 61 3.86 -6.98 2.48
N LYS A 62 2.89 -6.05 2.36
CA LYS A 62 1.65 -6.05 3.13
C LYS A 62 0.74 -7.21 2.74
N LEU A 63 0.75 -7.62 1.48
CA LEU A 63 -0.12 -8.70 0.99
C LEU A 63 0.30 -10.08 1.51
N LYS A 64 1.60 -10.32 1.70
CA LYS A 64 2.15 -11.58 2.25
C LYS A 64 1.63 -11.94 3.64
N THR A 65 1.10 -10.98 4.40
CA THR A 65 0.52 -11.21 5.73
C THR A 65 -0.99 -11.41 5.70
N LYS A 66 -1.64 -11.19 4.55
CA LYS A 66 -3.11 -11.18 4.40
C LYS A 66 -3.64 -12.16 3.36
N CYS A 67 -2.80 -12.57 2.43
CA CYS A 67 -3.12 -13.50 1.34
C CYS A 67 -2.12 -14.65 1.39
N ASP A 68 -2.57 -15.87 1.12
CA ASP A 68 -1.67 -17.00 0.97
C ASP A 68 -0.69 -16.74 -0.20
N ASN A 69 0.60 -16.99 0.03
CA ASN A 69 1.66 -16.65 -0.91
C ASN A 69 1.50 -17.32 -2.28
N SER A 70 0.84 -18.47 -2.36
CA SER A 70 0.56 -19.17 -3.62
C SER A 70 -0.47 -18.46 -4.50
N PHE A 71 -1.32 -17.61 -3.89
CA PHE A 71 -2.33 -16.81 -4.59
C PHE A 71 -1.88 -15.37 -4.86
N ILE A 72 -0.67 -14.97 -4.45
CA ILE A 72 -0.14 -13.63 -4.69
C ILE A 72 0.41 -13.55 -6.12
N HIS A 73 -0.21 -12.69 -6.93
CA HIS A 73 0.30 -12.33 -8.24
C HIS A 73 1.09 -11.01 -8.18
N ALA A 74 2.40 -11.10 -8.42
CA ALA A 74 3.34 -9.97 -8.40
C ALA A 74 4.40 -10.18 -9.50
N PRO A 75 4.11 -9.82 -10.77
CA PRO A 75 5.02 -10.01 -11.87
C PRO A 75 6.30 -9.18 -11.66
N LYS A 76 7.44 -9.76 -12.01
CA LYS A 76 8.74 -9.09 -11.97
C LYS A 76 9.32 -9.02 -13.37
N SER A 77 9.84 -7.85 -13.73
CA SER A 77 10.64 -7.71 -14.94
C SER A 77 11.87 -8.60 -14.86
N GLN A 78 12.10 -9.39 -15.91
CA GLN A 78 13.29 -10.23 -16.03
C GLN A 78 14.04 -9.79 -17.29
N LEU A 79 15.35 -9.61 -17.15
CA LEU A 79 16.24 -9.40 -18.28
C LEU A 79 16.88 -10.76 -18.62
N ALA A 80 16.71 -11.21 -19.86
CA ALA A 80 17.38 -12.39 -20.37
C ALA A 80 18.19 -12.00 -21.62
N VAL A 81 19.48 -12.34 -21.61
CA VAL A 81 20.35 -12.16 -22.78
C VAL A 81 20.11 -13.31 -23.74
N ALA A 82 19.54 -13.02 -24.91
CA ALA A 82 19.29 -14.03 -25.93
C ALA A 82 20.59 -14.56 -26.57
N LYS A 83 21.56 -13.67 -26.82
CA LYS A 83 22.91 -14.02 -27.29
C LYS A 83 23.86 -12.84 -27.01
N ASN A 84 24.94 -13.09 -26.27
CA ASN A 84 26.07 -12.15 -26.19
C ASN A 84 26.99 -12.46 -27.35
N VAL A 85 26.93 -11.64 -28.41
CA VAL A 85 27.85 -11.69 -29.54
C VAL A 85 29.03 -10.75 -29.34
#